data_AF-A0A9D4P0H1-F1
#
_entry.id   AF-A0A9D4P0H1-F1
#
_cell.length_a   1.000
_cell.length_b   1.000
_cell.length_c   1.000
_cell.angle_alpha   90.00
_cell.angle_beta   90.00
_cell.angle_gamma   90.00
#
_symmetry.space_group_name_H-M   'P 1'
#
loop_
_entity.id
_entity.type
_entity.pdbx_description
1 polymer ?
#
loop_
_entity_poly.entity_id
_entity_poly.type
_entity_poly.pdbx_seq_one_letter_code
_entity_poly.pdbx_strand_id
1 'polypeptide(L)'
;MANLEPCPVCLNQPTYPTKLPCSHIFCFLCAKGAILPTHKCPLCRRHISPSFFNNPELIQTESTLEVASLSSIDYHWFYEGYNGWWLYDEQTSNDIETAYQNEELFVEVLIAGFIYVIDFEKRYNIELLASEPVANNCKLIINITTIVNK
;
A
#
# COMPACT_ATOMS: atom_id res chain seq x y z
N MET A 1 10.21 -18.50 13.35
CA MET A 1 10.13 -17.80 12.06
C MET A 1 9.16 -18.55 11.16
N ALA A 2 7.93 -18.08 10.99
CA ALA A 2 7.03 -18.68 10.01
C ALA A 2 7.45 -18.16 8.63
N ASN A 3 8.29 -18.92 7.93
CA ASN A 3 8.65 -18.59 6.56
C ASN A 3 7.42 -18.89 5.68
N LEU A 4 6.70 -17.84 5.30
CA LEU A 4 5.53 -17.96 4.43
C LEU A 4 5.99 -18.17 3.00
N GLU A 5 5.31 -19.06 2.27
CA GLU A 5 5.50 -19.22 0.83
C GLU A 5 5.29 -17.89 0.09
N PRO A 6 6.01 -17.65 -1.02
CA PRO A 6 5.84 -16.46 -1.84
C PRO A 6 4.38 -16.25 -2.26
N CYS A 7 3.95 -14.99 -2.32
CA CYS A 7 2.59 -14.67 -2.70
C CYS A 7 2.29 -15.19 -4.12
N PRO A 8 1.25 -16.02 -4.34
CA PRO A 8 0.96 -16.57 -5.68
C PRO A 8 0.52 -15.55 -6.74
N VAL A 9 0.31 -14.28 -6.35
CA VAL A 9 -0.11 -13.21 -7.25
C VAL A 9 1.08 -12.37 -7.71
N CYS A 10 1.91 -11.88 -6.78
CA CYS A 10 3.08 -11.05 -7.11
C CYS A 10 4.41 -11.81 -7.13
N LEU A 11 4.42 -13.07 -6.67
CA LEU A 11 5.60 -13.96 -6.58
C LEU A 11 6.72 -13.47 -5.64
N ASN A 12 6.44 -12.47 -4.80
CA ASN A 12 7.37 -11.93 -3.80
C ASN A 12 7.03 -12.40 -2.38
N GLN A 13 7.90 -12.07 -1.41
CA GLN A 13 7.60 -12.24 0.02
C GLN A 13 6.29 -11.51 0.37
N PRO A 14 5.33 -12.15 1.06
CA PRO A 14 4.05 -11.51 1.35
C PRO A 14 4.17 -10.27 2.27
N THR A 15 3.77 -9.10 1.77
CA THR A 15 3.59 -7.87 2.57
C THR A 15 2.19 -7.84 3.18
N TYR A 16 2.09 -7.62 4.50
CA TYR A 16 0.85 -7.72 5.28
C TYR A 16 0.04 -8.98 4.90
N PRO A 17 0.60 -10.18 5.14
CA PRO A 17 0.00 -11.43 4.69
C PRO A 17 -1.41 -11.59 5.27
N THR A 18 -2.39 -11.79 4.39
CA THR A 18 -3.78 -12.02 4.78
C THR A 18 -4.21 -13.45 4.47
N LYS A 19 -4.89 -14.08 5.42
CA LYS A 19 -5.45 -15.41 5.26
C LYS A 19 -6.91 -15.30 4.83
N LEU A 20 -7.23 -15.80 3.64
CA LEU A 20 -8.62 -15.83 3.18
C LEU A 20 -9.45 -16.87 3.97
N PRO A 21 -10.80 -16.77 3.96
CA PRO A 21 -11.69 -17.80 4.50
C PRO A 21 -11.48 -19.22 3.92
N CYS A 22 -10.82 -19.30 2.76
CA CYS A 22 -10.43 -20.56 2.12
C CYS A 22 -9.03 -21.06 2.51
N SER A 23 -8.43 -20.47 3.55
CA SER A 23 -7.09 -20.71 4.11
C SER A 23 -5.87 -20.40 3.22
N HIS A 24 -6.06 -19.93 1.98
CA HIS A 24 -4.95 -19.44 1.16
C HIS A 24 -4.45 -18.06 1.62
N ILE A 25 -3.15 -17.82 1.45
CA ILE A 25 -2.45 -16.63 1.93
C ILE A 25 -1.91 -15.83 0.74
N PHE A 26 -2.04 -14.51 0.82
CA PHE A 26 -1.55 -13.55 -0.19
C PHE A 26 -1.11 -12.26 0.50
N CYS A 27 -0.44 -11.35 -0.21
CA CYS A 27 -0.36 -9.95 0.25
C CYS A 27 -1.78 -9.37 0.32
N PHE A 28 -2.08 -8.52 1.31
CA PHE A 28 -3.40 -7.88 1.43
C PHE A 28 -3.83 -7.17 0.13
N LEU A 29 -2.95 -6.36 -0.47
CA LEU A 29 -3.25 -5.64 -1.72
C LEU A 29 -3.40 -6.56 -2.93
N CYS A 30 -2.62 -7.65 -2.98
CA CYS A 30 -2.75 -8.66 -4.04
C CYS A 30 -4.09 -9.39 -3.95
N ALA A 31 -4.51 -9.79 -2.74
CA ALA A 31 -5.82 -10.38 -2.50
C ALA A 31 -6.93 -9.39 -2.92
N LYS A 32 -6.85 -8.14 -2.47
CA LYS A 32 -7.85 -7.11 -2.78
C LYS A 32 -7.98 -6.89 -4.30
N GLY A 33 -6.86 -6.72 -5.00
CA GLY A 33 -6.84 -6.51 -6.45
C GLY A 33 -7.37 -7.69 -7.27
N ALA A 34 -7.02 -8.93 -6.89
CA ALA A 34 -7.45 -10.11 -7.64
C ALA A 34 -8.90 -10.55 -7.34
N ILE A 35 -9.37 -10.30 -6.11
CA ILE A 35 -10.66 -10.83 -5.62
C ILE A 35 -11.79 -9.83 -5.82
N LEU A 36 -11.60 -8.53 -5.66
CA LEU A 36 -12.70 -7.56 -5.82
C LEU A 36 -13.39 -7.63 -7.20
N PRO A 37 -12.68 -7.84 -8.32
CA PRO A 37 -13.33 -7.96 -9.63
C PRO A 37 -14.06 -9.30 -9.86
N THR A 38 -13.60 -10.39 -9.22
CA THR A 38 -14.04 -11.76 -9.54
C THR A 38 -14.85 -12.44 -8.44
N HIS A 39 -14.77 -11.93 -7.21
CA HIS A 39 -15.25 -12.51 -5.97
C HIS A 39 -14.74 -13.93 -5.70
N LYS A 40 -13.57 -14.30 -6.25
CA LYS A 40 -13.02 -15.67 -6.17
C LYS A 40 -11.57 -15.67 -5.73
N CYS A 41 -11.20 -16.65 -4.90
CA CYS A 41 -9.80 -16.89 -4.54
C CYS A 41 -8.96 -17.20 -5.80
N PRO A 42 -7.77 -16.58 -5.99
CA PRO A 42 -6.89 -16.85 -7.13
C PRO A 42 -6.41 -18.30 -7.23
N LEU A 43 -6.31 -19.02 -6.10
CA LEU A 43 -5.84 -20.41 -6.07
C LEU A 43 -6.96 -21.44 -6.23
N CYS A 44 -7.94 -21.43 -5.32
CA CYS A 44 -8.98 -22.48 -5.28
C CYS A 44 -10.32 -22.06 -5.87
N ARG A 45 -10.45 -20.82 -6.34
CA ARG A 45 -11.68 -20.26 -6.93
C ARG A 45 -12.90 -20.24 -6.00
N ARG A 46 -12.73 -20.54 -4.69
CA ARG A 46 -13.80 -20.41 -3.70
C ARG A 46 -14.28 -18.96 -3.67
N HIS A 47 -15.60 -18.78 -3.55
CA HIS A 47 -16.18 -17.45 -3.44
C HIS A 47 -15.70 -16.75 -2.16
N ILE A 48 -15.27 -15.50 -2.29
CA ILE A 48 -14.82 -14.65 -1.19
C ILE A 48 -15.71 -13.41 -1.17
N SER A 49 -16.38 -13.17 -0.04
CA SER A 49 -17.22 -11.98 0.14
C SER A 49 -16.37 -10.70 0.13
N PRO A 50 -16.76 -9.62 -0.57
CA PRO A 50 -16.08 -8.32 -0.51
C PRO A 50 -15.96 -7.76 0.91
N SER A 51 -16.93 -8.08 1.77
CA SER A 51 -16.93 -7.62 3.17
C SER A 51 -15.73 -8.15 3.99
N PHE A 52 -15.05 -9.19 3.52
CA PHE A 52 -13.80 -9.67 4.11
C PHE A 52 -12.74 -8.57 4.23
N PHE A 53 -12.63 -7.69 3.22
CA PHE A 53 -11.60 -6.65 3.18
C PHE A 53 -11.83 -5.50 4.17
N ASN A 54 -12.99 -5.46 4.81
CA ASN A 54 -13.28 -4.46 5.84
C ASN A 54 -12.63 -4.82 7.19
N ASN A 55 -12.39 -6.11 7.43
CA ASN A 55 -11.74 -6.61 8.64
C ASN A 55 -10.97 -7.91 8.34
N PRO A 56 -9.85 -7.81 7.59
CA PRO A 56 -9.08 -8.99 7.18
C PRO A 56 -8.34 -9.63 8.36
N GLU A 57 -8.21 -10.95 8.34
CA GLU A 57 -7.28 -11.66 9.22
C GLU A 57 -5.86 -11.46 8.68
N LEU A 58 -5.06 -10.64 9.37
CA LEU A 58 -3.65 -10.43 9.07
C LEU A 58 -2.79 -11.38 9.91
N ILE A 59 -1.87 -12.07 9.26
CA ILE A 59 -0.88 -12.92 9.91
C ILE A 59 0.25 -12.01 10.39
N GLN A 60 0.50 -12.00 11.70
CA GLN A 60 1.62 -11.23 12.25
C GLN A 60 2.95 -11.89 11.85
N THR A 61 3.77 -11.14 11.12
CA THR A 61 5.14 -11.51 10.77
C THR A 61 6.13 -10.50 11.36
N GLU A 62 7.42 -10.86 11.44
CA GLU A 62 8.47 -9.95 11.93
C GLU A 62 8.50 -8.61 11.16
N SER A 63 8.19 -8.63 9.85
CA SER A 63 8.01 -7.42 9.03
C SER A 63 6.86 -6.49 9.49
N THR A 64 5.91 -6.99 10.26
CA THR A 64 4.85 -6.15 10.87
C THR A 64 5.36 -5.43 12.12
N LEU A 65 6.37 -5.98 12.79
CA LEU A 65 6.96 -5.44 14.02
C LEU A 65 8.01 -4.36 13.73
N GLU A 66 8.68 -4.42 12.59
CA GLU A 66 9.63 -3.37 12.15
C GLU A 66 8.96 -2.02 11.91
N VAL A 67 7.69 -2.01 11.48
CA VAL A 67 6.89 -0.77 11.34
C VAL A 67 6.67 -0.05 12.69
N ALA A 68 6.68 -0.78 13.82
CA ALA A 68 6.60 -0.17 15.15
C ALA A 68 7.94 0.45 15.60
N SER A 69 9.04 0.12 14.92
CA SER A 69 10.41 0.59 15.18
C SER A 69 10.77 1.88 14.41
N LEU A 70 9.83 2.49 13.69
CA LEU A 70 9.99 3.77 12.95
C LEU A 70 10.24 5.00 13.86
N SER A 71 10.71 4.79 15.10
CA SER A 71 11.04 5.82 16.08
C SER A 71 12.34 6.57 15.81
N SER A 72 12.96 6.41 14.63
CA SER A 72 14.20 7.10 14.26
C SER A 72 14.05 7.86 12.93
N ILE A 73 13.32 8.98 12.95
CA ILE A 73 13.48 10.13 12.03
C ILE A 73 13.47 9.78 10.52
N ASP A 74 12.45 9.07 10.03
CA ASP A 74 12.27 8.83 8.60
C ASP A 74 10.97 9.44 8.06
N TYR A 75 11.05 10.03 6.87
CA TYR A 75 9.90 10.56 6.13
C TYR A 75 9.10 9.41 5.52
N HIS A 76 7.78 9.57 5.44
CA HIS A 76 6.88 8.54 4.94
C HIS A 76 5.85 9.14 3.97
N TRP A 77 5.51 8.39 2.93
CA TRP A 77 4.54 8.79 1.91
C TRP A 77 3.12 8.37 2.29
N PHE A 78 2.19 9.32 2.27
CA PHE A 78 0.76 9.07 2.57
C PHE A 78 -0.13 9.47 1.38
N TYR A 79 -1.28 8.82 1.28
CA TYR A 79 -2.37 9.20 0.39
C TYR A 79 -3.64 9.54 1.18
N GLU A 80 -4.44 10.45 0.65
CA GLU A 80 -5.76 10.76 1.19
C GLU A 80 -6.72 9.60 0.91
N GLY A 81 -7.45 9.17 1.93
CA GLY A 81 -8.51 8.18 1.82
C GLY A 81 -9.72 8.56 2.67
N TYR A 82 -10.64 7.62 2.85
CA TYR A 82 -11.83 7.87 3.65
C TYR A 82 -11.45 8.20 5.10
N ASN A 83 -11.87 9.38 5.57
CA ASN A 83 -11.64 9.89 6.93
C ASN A 83 -10.16 9.98 7.37
N GLY A 84 -9.24 10.25 6.45
CA GLY A 84 -7.88 10.61 6.84
C GLY A 84 -6.80 10.15 5.85
N TRP A 85 -5.59 10.06 6.38
CA TRP A 85 -4.37 9.79 5.64
C TRP A 85 -3.94 8.34 5.84
N TRP A 86 -3.62 7.66 4.73
CA TRP A 86 -3.23 6.27 4.70
C TRP A 86 -1.79 6.16 4.23
N LEU A 87 -0.99 5.36 4.93
CA LEU A 87 0.40 5.11 4.57
C LEU A 87 0.45 4.27 3.29
N TYR A 88 1.25 4.68 2.30
CA TYR A 88 1.59 3.79 1.19
C TYR A 88 2.39 2.59 1.72
N ASP A 89 2.25 1.42 1.08
CA ASP A 89 3.14 0.31 1.44
C ASP A 89 4.61 0.67 1.13
N GLU A 90 5.54 -0.05 1.75
CA GLU A 90 6.98 0.22 1.67
C GLU A 90 7.49 0.28 0.23
N GLN A 91 7.08 -0.67 -0.62
CA GLN A 91 7.54 -0.72 -2.01
C GLN A 91 7.05 0.50 -2.77
N THR A 92 5.76 0.79 -2.70
CA THR A 92 5.18 1.97 -3.35
C THR A 92 5.82 3.26 -2.82
N SER A 93 6.10 3.35 -1.52
CA SER A 93 6.77 4.50 -0.92
C SER A 93 8.19 4.71 -1.48
N ASN A 94 8.96 3.63 -1.64
CA ASN A 94 10.30 3.68 -2.21
C ASN A 94 10.28 4.11 -3.69
N ASP A 95 9.31 3.62 -4.45
CA ASP A 95 9.13 4.00 -5.86
C ASP A 95 8.81 5.50 -5.98
N ILE A 96 7.92 6.01 -5.12
CA ILE A 96 7.57 7.44 -5.05
C ILE A 96 8.78 8.28 -4.65
N GLU A 97 9.48 7.92 -3.56
CA GLU A 97 10.65 8.64 -3.06
C GLU A 97 11.73 8.74 -4.13
N THR A 98 12.03 7.63 -4.81
CA THR A 98 13.04 7.58 -5.86
C THR A 98 12.71 8.55 -7.00
N ALA A 99 11.47 8.53 -7.48
CA ALA A 99 11.03 9.42 -8.56
C ALA A 99 11.06 10.89 -8.12
N TYR A 100 10.64 11.17 -6.88
CA TYR A 100 10.66 12.51 -6.30
C TYR A 100 12.09 13.07 -6.19
N GLN A 101 13.04 12.29 -5.65
CA GLN A 101 14.45 12.68 -5.51
C GLN A 101 15.15 12.89 -6.86
N ASN A 102 14.68 12.22 -7.91
CA ASN A 102 15.17 12.39 -9.27
C ASN A 102 14.53 13.60 -10.00
N GLU A 103 13.71 14.40 -9.33
CA GLU A 103 12.99 15.54 -9.89
C GLU A 103 12.07 15.17 -11.08
N GLU A 104 11.57 13.94 -11.08
CA GLU A 104 10.59 13.50 -12.09
C GLU A 104 9.29 14.29 -11.98
N LEU A 105 8.54 14.35 -13.08
CA LEU A 105 7.26 15.08 -13.12
C LEU A 105 6.10 14.24 -12.58
N PHE A 106 6.18 12.92 -12.68
CA PHE A 106 5.22 11.97 -12.14
C PHE A 106 5.84 10.58 -11.96
N VAL A 107 5.15 9.69 -11.26
CA VAL A 107 5.47 8.25 -11.20
C VAL A 107 4.22 7.41 -11.43
N GLU A 108 4.37 6.30 -12.14
CA GLU A 108 3.33 5.27 -12.28
C GLU A 108 3.53 4.18 -11.23
N VAL A 109 2.50 3.90 -10.42
CA VAL A 109 2.55 2.88 -9.37
C VAL A 109 1.42 1.87 -9.55
N LEU A 110 1.69 0.58 -9.31
CA LEU A 110 0.71 -0.51 -9.40
C LEU A 110 0.10 -0.79 -8.02
N ILE A 111 -1.14 -0.34 -7.79
CA ILE A 111 -1.83 -0.52 -6.52
C ILE A 111 -3.07 -1.38 -6.73
N ALA A 112 -3.14 -2.51 -6.02
CA ALA A 112 -4.26 -3.45 -6.08
C ALA A 112 -4.67 -3.84 -7.52
N GLY A 113 -3.69 -4.00 -8.42
CA GLY A 113 -3.91 -4.43 -9.81
C GLY A 113 -4.26 -3.31 -10.79
N PHE A 114 -4.26 -2.05 -10.35
CA PHE A 114 -4.50 -0.89 -11.21
C PHE A 114 -3.26 0.02 -11.22
N ILE A 115 -2.99 0.62 -12.38
CA ILE A 115 -1.91 1.60 -12.52
C ILE A 115 -2.46 2.98 -12.17
N TYR A 116 -1.81 3.62 -11.21
CA TYR A 116 -2.09 4.97 -10.77
C TYR A 116 -0.94 5.89 -11.18
N VAL A 117 -1.29 7.11 -11.59
CA VAL A 117 -0.31 8.18 -11.80
C VAL A 117 -0.31 9.10 -10.59
N ILE A 118 0.88 9.27 -10.02
CA ILE A 118 1.20 10.19 -8.95
C ILE A 118 1.93 11.37 -9.59
N ASP A 119 1.23 12.50 -9.73
CA ASP A 119 1.70 13.71 -10.39
C ASP A 119 2.39 14.65 -9.39
N PHE A 120 3.67 14.93 -9.62
CA PHE A 120 4.48 15.82 -8.78
C PHE A 120 4.40 17.30 -9.23
N GLU A 121 3.94 17.60 -10.46
CA GLU A 121 3.84 18.98 -10.97
C GLU A 121 2.73 19.78 -10.29
N LYS A 122 1.67 19.12 -9.80
CA LYS A 122 0.63 19.73 -8.95
C LYS A 122 1.14 19.99 -7.51
N ARG A 123 2.33 20.59 -7.42
CA ARG A 123 3.05 21.03 -6.21
C ARG A 123 2.19 21.85 -5.23
N TYR A 124 1.05 22.39 -5.68
CA TYR A 124 0.14 23.21 -4.88
C TYR A 124 -0.76 22.43 -3.90
N ASN A 125 -0.85 21.10 -3.99
CA ASN A 125 -1.62 20.30 -3.03
C ASN A 125 -0.74 19.42 -2.13
N ILE A 126 0.58 19.65 -2.10
CA ILE A 126 1.47 19.08 -1.09
C ILE A 126 1.40 19.99 0.14
N GLU A 127 0.28 19.98 0.87
CA GLU A 127 0.19 20.73 2.12
C GLU A 127 1.07 20.04 3.19
N LEU A 128 2.19 20.67 3.52
CA LEU A 128 2.91 20.38 4.75
C LEU A 128 1.98 20.71 5.93
N LEU A 129 1.26 19.72 6.48
CA LEU A 129 0.52 19.87 7.72
C LEU A 129 1.51 19.94 8.90
N ALA A 130 2.15 21.10 9.06
CA ALA A 130 2.84 21.49 10.27
C ALA A 130 1.81 22.06 11.25
N SER A 131 1.21 21.20 12.08
CA SER A 131 0.47 21.67 13.26
C SER A 131 1.25 21.34 14.53
N GLU A 132 2.00 22.35 14.98
CA GLU A 132 2.48 22.59 16.35
C GLU A 132 3.65 21.72 16.90
N PRO A 133 4.46 22.27 17.84
CA PRO A 133 5.90 22.05 17.91
C PRO A 133 6.25 20.76 18.66
N VAL A 134 6.23 19.65 17.95
CA VAL A 134 6.99 18.45 18.33
C VAL A 134 7.81 18.04 17.12
N ALA A 135 9.07 18.45 17.12
CA ALA A 135 10.18 17.96 16.30
C ALA A 135 9.86 17.60 14.84
N ASN A 136 10.23 18.52 13.93
CA ASN A 136 10.73 18.28 12.58
C ASN A 136 10.38 16.90 11.97
N ASN A 137 9.27 16.77 11.26
CA ASN A 137 9.05 15.65 10.34
C ASN A 137 8.07 16.10 9.24
N CYS A 138 8.61 16.64 8.14
CA CYS A 138 7.91 17.02 6.92
C CYS A 138 7.09 15.85 6.36
N LYS A 139 5.77 16.02 6.25
CA LYS A 139 4.88 15.05 5.59
C LYS A 139 4.80 15.42 4.11
N LEU A 140 5.12 14.51 3.20
CA LEU A 140 4.87 14.70 1.77
C LEU A 140 3.56 14.02 1.39
N ILE A 141 2.61 14.83 0.92
CA ILE A 141 1.26 14.43 0.54
C ILE A 141 1.19 14.42 -0.99
N ILE A 142 0.72 13.33 -1.61
CA ILE A 142 0.42 13.34 -3.04
C ILE A 142 -1.03 12.96 -3.31
N ASN A 143 -1.69 13.80 -4.11
CA ASN A 143 -3.00 13.52 -4.64
C ASN A 143 -2.91 12.48 -5.76
N ILE A 144 -3.51 11.32 -5.55
CA ILE A 144 -3.74 10.31 -6.59
C ILE A 144 -4.69 10.94 -7.62
N THR A 145 -4.19 11.31 -8.80
CA THR A 145 -4.97 12.14 -9.73
C THR A 145 -5.63 11.35 -10.86
N THR A 146 -5.13 10.15 -11.22
CA THR A 146 -5.74 9.38 -12.32
C THR A 146 -5.51 7.87 -12.20
N ILE A 147 -6.58 7.08 -12.38
CA ILE A 147 -6.51 5.64 -12.71
C ILE A 147 -6.33 5.54 -14.22
N VAL A 148 -5.21 4.99 -14.69
CA VAL A 148 -5.03 4.72 -16.13
C VAL A 148 -5.50 3.29 -16.37
N ASN A 149 -6.73 3.14 -16.85
CA ASN A 149 -7.19 1.85 -17.38
C ASN A 149 -6.52 1.64 -18.75
N LYS A 150 -5.65 0.62 -18.86
CA LYS A 150 -5.23 0.07 -20.15
C LYS A 150 -6.24 -0.95 -20.65
#